data_AF-A0A538MQ49-F1
#
_entry.id   AF-A0A538MQ49-F1
#
_cell.length_a   1.000
_cell.length_b   1.000
_cell.length_c   1.000
_cell.angle_alpha   90.00
_cell.angle_beta   90.00
_cell.angle_gamma   90.00
#
_symmetry.space_group_name_H-M   'P 1'
#
loop_
_entity.id
_entity.type
_entity.pdbx_description
1 polymer ?
#
loop_
_entity_poly.entity_id
_entity_poly.type
_entity_poly.pdbx_seq_one_letter_code
_entity_poly.pdbx_strand_id
1 'polypeptide(L)'
;MHPPGGVDLERHPVVVTANLACRHTRSLRPPGAAGNRKAKPRPGLDRRELPKAGVCARCAAGLAGAALYDAFLAAGWVGSRLNPLNSFVSELEVPGQPASGLFRAADLASGLLIIAFALALYHRLPHNQATTIGCTLTAVLGAASVADARYPMPCAPSTDPSCQRHLDDVSLLAQLHQRHTLSSTVGVFAAIAAMWLLAHTSGINRPAPRLARACRRGAAVLAGLACLEVPLTYLGRGAGAAERLHVLLISTWIAALAIRLIHATLTGRYRWYRPTVVPLAKAMSSTARCMSAAVGRVGNRAGPRRA
;
A
#
# COMPACT_ATOMS: atom_id res chain seq x y z
N MET A 1 -18.35 -61.92 17.54
CA MET A 1 -18.52 -60.46 17.71
C MET A 1 -17.66 -59.74 16.67
N HIS A 2 -18.30 -59.00 15.76
CA HIS A 2 -17.75 -57.91 14.95
C HIS A 2 -17.23 -56.75 15.86
N PRO A 3 -16.47 -55.73 15.39
CA PRO A 3 -15.49 -55.67 14.30
C PRO A 3 -14.27 -54.74 14.68
N PRO A 4 -13.66 -53.89 13.80
CA PRO A 4 -12.21 -53.71 13.69
C PRO A 4 -11.78 -52.22 13.89
N GLY A 5 -10.55 -51.86 13.56
CA GLY A 5 -10.17 -50.43 13.51
C GLY A 5 -8.72 -50.17 13.14
N GLY A 6 -8.28 -50.62 11.96
CA GLY A 6 -7.06 -50.12 11.33
C GLY A 6 -7.32 -48.73 10.75
N VAL A 7 -6.51 -47.75 11.14
CA VAL A 7 -6.58 -46.38 10.62
C VAL A 7 -5.61 -46.25 9.45
N ASP A 8 -6.17 -46.07 8.26
CA ASP A 8 -5.46 -45.68 7.04
C ASP A 8 -4.89 -44.26 7.17
N LEU A 9 -3.59 -44.14 6.95
CA LEU A 9 -2.87 -42.89 6.72
C LEU A 9 -2.96 -42.53 5.24
N GLU A 10 -3.99 -41.77 4.88
CA GLU A 10 -4.06 -41.09 3.58
C GLU A 10 -4.40 -39.61 3.76
N ARG A 11 -3.48 -38.73 3.31
CA ARG A 11 -3.70 -37.48 2.55
C ARG A 11 -2.67 -36.41 2.91
N HIS A 12 -1.78 -36.12 1.97
CA HIS A 12 -1.63 -34.82 1.28
C HIS A 12 -0.22 -34.67 0.71
N PRO A 13 -0.06 -34.72 -0.62
CA PRO A 13 0.99 -33.96 -1.27
C PRO A 13 0.40 -32.73 -2.00
N VAL A 14 0.91 -31.58 -1.58
CA VAL A 14 0.84 -30.30 -2.30
C VAL A 14 1.58 -30.46 -3.64
N VAL A 15 0.88 -30.29 -4.76
CA VAL A 15 1.52 -30.21 -6.09
C VAL A 15 1.31 -28.81 -6.67
N VAL A 16 2.44 -28.12 -6.80
CA VAL A 16 2.68 -26.86 -7.48
C VAL A 16 2.95 -27.13 -8.98
N THR A 17 2.64 -26.15 -9.84
CA THR A 17 2.87 -26.07 -11.32
C THR A 17 1.83 -26.81 -12.19
N ALA A 18 1.40 -26.35 -13.37
CA ALA A 18 1.92 -25.38 -14.33
C ALA A 18 0.75 -24.81 -15.17
N ASN A 19 0.77 -23.50 -15.47
CA ASN A 19 -0.10 -22.90 -16.48
C ASN A 19 0.77 -22.16 -17.51
N LEU A 20 1.41 -22.95 -18.37
CA LEU A 20 2.21 -22.47 -19.50
C LEU A 20 2.21 -23.57 -20.57
N ALA A 21 1.13 -23.65 -21.36
CA ALA A 21 1.15 -24.17 -22.73
C ALA A 21 -0.29 -24.28 -23.26
N CYS A 22 -0.69 -23.33 -24.11
CA CYS A 22 -1.53 -23.59 -25.28
C CYS A 22 -1.72 -22.29 -26.06
N ARG A 23 -0.65 -21.85 -26.73
CA ARG A 23 -0.76 -21.05 -27.96
C ARG A 23 -0.49 -22.00 -29.13
N HIS A 24 -1.20 -21.75 -30.22
CA HIS A 24 -1.25 -22.51 -31.48
C HIS A 24 -2.26 -23.66 -31.52
N THR A 25 -3.40 -23.42 -32.17
CA THR A 25 -3.62 -23.85 -33.57
C THR A 25 -4.90 -23.17 -34.11
N ARG A 26 -4.82 -22.67 -35.35
CA ARG A 26 -5.96 -22.29 -36.19
C ARG A 26 -6.59 -23.57 -36.75
N SER A 27 -7.89 -23.53 -37.09
CA SER A 27 -8.46 -23.89 -38.41
C SER A 27 -9.85 -24.57 -38.36
N LEU A 28 -10.81 -23.98 -39.10
CA LEU A 28 -11.97 -24.53 -39.85
C LEU A 28 -13.35 -24.91 -39.19
N ARG A 29 -14.36 -24.05 -39.51
CA ARG A 29 -15.79 -24.27 -39.98
C ARG A 29 -16.81 -25.12 -39.17
N PRO A 30 -18.16 -25.09 -39.41
CA PRO A 30 -19.07 -24.18 -40.15
C PRO A 30 -20.36 -23.80 -39.31
N PRO A 31 -21.47 -23.22 -39.86
CA PRO A 31 -22.49 -22.49 -39.11
C PRO A 31 -23.74 -23.31 -38.73
N GLY A 32 -24.49 -22.85 -37.71
CA GLY A 32 -25.90 -23.23 -37.53
C GLY A 32 -26.45 -23.20 -36.10
N ALA A 33 -27.72 -22.75 -36.01
CA ALA A 33 -28.71 -22.96 -34.95
C ALA A 33 -28.71 -22.08 -33.67
N ALA A 34 -29.41 -20.96 -33.81
CA ALA A 34 -30.48 -20.40 -32.97
C ALA A 34 -30.67 -20.89 -31.51
N GLY A 35 -30.80 -19.92 -30.60
CA GLY A 35 -31.30 -20.12 -29.24
C GLY A 35 -31.34 -18.81 -28.43
N ASN A 36 -32.10 -17.82 -28.90
CA ASN A 36 -32.19 -16.49 -28.28
C ASN A 36 -33.19 -16.51 -27.10
N ARG A 37 -32.71 -16.79 -25.87
CA ARG A 37 -33.43 -16.40 -24.64
C ARG A 37 -32.74 -15.18 -24.04
N LYS A 38 -33.34 -14.01 -24.26
CA LYS A 38 -32.94 -12.74 -23.61
C LYS A 38 -33.18 -12.86 -22.09
N ALA A 39 -32.15 -13.27 -21.36
CA ALA A 39 -32.13 -13.11 -19.91
C ALA A 39 -32.02 -11.61 -19.58
N LYS A 40 -33.04 -11.07 -18.91
CA LYS A 40 -33.09 -9.68 -18.44
C LYS A 40 -31.99 -9.49 -17.38
N PRO A 41 -31.07 -8.52 -17.52
CA PRO A 41 -30.05 -8.29 -16.50
C PRO A 41 -30.72 -7.84 -15.21
N ARG A 42 -30.32 -8.44 -14.08
CA ARG A 42 -30.70 -7.95 -12.75
C ARG A 42 -30.15 -6.52 -12.56
N PRO A 43 -30.88 -5.61 -11.91
CA PRO A 43 -30.35 -4.28 -11.61
C PRO A 43 -29.19 -4.43 -10.64
N GLY A 44 -27.98 -4.28 -11.14
CA GLY A 44 -26.79 -4.14 -10.30
C GLY A 44 -26.92 -2.85 -9.51
N LEU A 45 -26.60 -2.91 -8.21
CA LEU A 45 -26.38 -1.72 -7.39
C LEU A 45 -25.52 -0.73 -8.18
N ASP A 46 -26.14 0.36 -8.58
CA ASP A 46 -25.54 1.41 -9.38
C ASP A 46 -24.44 2.06 -8.52
N ARG A 47 -23.19 1.62 -8.72
CA ARG A 47 -22.03 2.13 -8.01
C ARG A 47 -21.78 3.53 -8.56
N ARG A 48 -22.50 4.53 -8.04
CA ARG A 48 -22.43 5.95 -8.43
C ARG A 48 -20.98 6.31 -8.72
N GLU A 49 -20.67 6.54 -10.00
CA GLU A 49 -19.36 7.01 -10.39
C GLU A 49 -19.12 8.34 -9.68
N LEU A 50 -18.15 8.36 -8.75
CA LEU A 50 -17.75 9.59 -8.07
C LEU A 50 -17.40 10.65 -9.12
N PRO A 51 -17.95 11.88 -9.02
CA PRO A 51 -17.66 12.94 -9.98
C PRO A 51 -16.15 13.14 -10.11
N LYS A 52 -15.66 13.32 -11.35
CA LYS A 52 -14.22 13.53 -11.63
C LYS A 52 -13.59 14.61 -10.73
N ALA A 53 -14.34 15.67 -10.47
CA ALA A 53 -13.95 16.76 -9.57
C ALA A 53 -13.64 16.30 -8.14
N GLY A 54 -14.47 15.42 -7.56
CA GLY A 54 -14.28 14.92 -6.20
C GLY A 54 -13.03 14.06 -6.05
N VAL A 55 -12.58 13.40 -7.13
CA VAL A 55 -11.31 12.67 -7.12
C VAL A 55 -10.13 13.60 -7.33
N CYS A 56 -10.19 14.55 -8.27
CA CYS A 56 -9.12 15.55 -8.41
C CYS A 56 -8.84 16.23 -7.07
N ALA A 57 -9.88 16.63 -6.35
CA ALA A 57 -9.76 17.25 -5.03
C ALA A 57 -9.04 16.33 -4.02
N ARG A 58 -9.42 15.05 -3.91
CA ARG A 58 -8.75 14.11 -3.00
C ARG A 58 -7.32 13.76 -3.43
N CYS A 59 -7.00 13.78 -4.72
CA CYS A 59 -5.63 13.63 -5.17
C CYS A 59 -4.80 14.89 -4.89
N ALA A 60 -5.38 16.08 -5.07
CA ALA A 60 -4.75 17.35 -4.70
C ALA A 60 -4.54 17.44 -3.18
N ALA A 61 -5.43 16.87 -2.37
CA ALA A 61 -5.23 16.70 -0.94
C ALA A 61 -3.93 15.93 -0.63
N GLY A 62 -3.59 14.89 -1.41
CA GLY A 62 -2.30 14.21 -1.26
C GLY A 62 -1.09 15.12 -1.46
N LEU A 63 -1.13 16.05 -2.41
CA LEU A 63 -0.06 17.03 -2.61
C LEU A 63 0.01 18.05 -1.49
N ALA A 64 -1.14 18.58 -1.07
CA ALA A 64 -1.20 19.51 0.05
C ALA A 64 -0.73 18.85 1.37
N GLY A 65 -1.13 17.58 1.59
CA GLY A 65 -0.67 16.79 2.73
C GLY A 65 0.84 16.59 2.71
N ALA A 66 1.41 16.15 1.58
CA ALA A 66 2.86 16.02 1.43
C ALA A 66 3.61 17.33 1.72
N ALA A 67 3.12 18.47 1.21
CA ALA A 67 3.73 19.77 1.46
C ALA A 67 3.65 20.21 2.93
N LEU A 68 2.54 19.93 3.60
CA LEU A 68 2.38 20.21 5.04
C LEU A 68 3.21 19.26 5.92
N TYR A 69 3.42 18.02 5.48
CA TYR A 69 4.32 17.07 6.14
C TYR A 69 5.77 17.60 6.16
N ASP A 70 6.17 18.35 5.13
CA ASP A 70 7.48 19.00 5.04
C ASP A 70 7.54 20.36 5.77
N ALA A 71 6.55 20.70 6.61
CA ALA A 71 6.51 21.99 7.32
C ALA A 71 7.77 22.27 8.15
N PHE A 72 8.50 21.23 8.59
CA PHE A 72 9.77 21.36 9.29
C PHE A 72 10.83 22.16 8.51
N LEU A 73 10.72 22.23 7.17
CA LEU A 73 11.60 23.08 6.37
C LEU A 73 11.45 24.54 6.79
N ALA A 74 10.25 24.95 7.22
CA ALA A 74 9.96 26.31 7.69
C ALA A 74 10.64 26.65 9.05
N ALA A 75 11.25 25.68 9.74
CA ALA A 75 11.73 25.81 11.12
C ALA A 75 12.66 27.00 11.36
N GLY A 76 13.63 27.23 10.47
CA GLY A 76 14.57 28.35 10.61
C GLY A 76 13.89 29.72 10.53
N TRP A 77 12.87 29.86 9.67
CA TRP A 77 12.16 31.12 9.47
C TRP A 77 11.19 31.45 10.61
N VAL A 78 10.70 30.44 11.33
CA VAL A 78 9.80 30.63 12.48
C VAL A 78 10.56 30.65 13.83
N GLY A 79 11.88 30.80 13.79
CA GLY A 79 12.72 31.06 14.96
C GLY A 79 13.21 29.81 15.69
N SER A 80 13.07 28.61 15.10
CA SER A 80 13.63 27.40 15.70
C SER A 80 15.17 27.46 15.74
N ARG A 81 15.73 27.08 16.90
CA ARG A 81 17.18 26.97 17.12
C ARG A 81 17.66 25.52 17.24
N LEU A 82 16.77 24.57 16.97
CA LEU A 82 17.11 23.14 17.00
C LEU A 82 18.15 22.81 15.93
N ASN A 83 19.11 21.96 16.28
CA ASN A 83 20.14 21.54 15.35
C ASN A 83 19.54 20.52 14.36
N PRO A 84 19.44 20.81 13.05
CA PRO A 84 18.77 19.94 12.09
C PRO A 84 19.44 18.58 11.91
N LEU A 85 20.70 18.41 12.34
CA LEU A 85 21.40 17.13 12.25
C LEU A 85 21.07 16.19 13.41
N ASN A 86 20.86 16.75 14.60
CA ASN A 86 20.76 15.95 15.83
C ASN A 86 19.36 16.00 16.44
N SER A 87 18.68 17.14 16.34
CA SER A 87 17.35 17.33 16.89
C SER A 87 16.27 16.76 16.00
N PHE A 88 15.35 16.04 16.62
CA PHE A 88 14.24 15.43 15.92
C PHE A 88 13.31 16.50 15.30
N VAL A 89 12.65 16.17 14.20
CA VAL A 89 11.55 16.94 13.62
C VAL A 89 10.41 17.03 14.63
N SER A 90 10.11 15.94 15.32
CA SER A 90 9.12 15.89 16.39
C SER A 90 9.43 16.84 17.57
N GLU A 91 10.70 17.22 17.78
CA GLU A 91 11.04 18.22 18.81
C GLU A 91 10.48 19.61 18.48
N LEU A 92 10.18 19.93 17.21
CA LEU A 92 9.54 21.19 16.83
C LEU A 92 8.13 21.33 17.40
N GLU A 93 7.48 20.22 17.73
CA GLU A 93 6.10 20.19 18.25
C GLU A 93 6.01 20.26 19.78
N VAL A 94 7.16 20.15 20.47
CA VAL A 94 7.22 20.17 21.92
C VAL A 94 6.68 21.52 22.44
N PRO A 95 5.75 21.53 23.41
CA PRO A 95 5.26 22.76 24.02
C PRO A 95 6.40 23.65 24.53
N GLY A 96 6.35 24.94 24.20
CA GLY A 96 7.40 25.90 24.53
C GLY A 96 8.44 26.12 23.43
N GLN A 97 8.51 25.24 22.41
CA GLN A 97 9.35 25.49 21.24
C GLN A 97 8.74 26.57 20.32
N PRO A 98 9.58 27.36 19.61
CA PRO A 98 9.13 28.37 18.67
C PRO A 98 8.16 27.80 17.63
N ALA A 99 6.98 28.41 17.51
CA ALA A 99 5.93 28.00 16.58
C ALA A 99 5.46 26.53 16.70
N SER A 100 5.64 25.89 17.86
CA SER A 100 5.19 24.50 18.10
C SER A 100 3.72 24.24 17.75
N GLY A 101 2.83 25.19 18.02
CA GLY A 101 1.42 25.11 17.61
C GLY A 101 1.21 25.05 16.09
N LEU A 102 2.06 25.72 15.30
CA LEU A 102 2.00 25.67 13.84
C LEU A 102 2.46 24.32 13.31
N PHE A 103 3.55 23.75 13.85
CA PHE A 103 4.02 22.42 13.44
C PHE A 103 2.98 21.33 13.74
N ARG A 104 2.39 21.36 14.94
CA ARG A 104 1.28 20.46 15.30
C ARG A 104 0.06 20.63 14.41
N ALA A 105 -0.29 21.87 14.05
CA ALA A 105 -1.41 22.13 13.14
C ALA A 105 -1.11 21.62 11.72
N ALA A 106 0.13 21.80 11.25
CA ALA A 106 0.58 21.31 9.95
C ALA A 106 0.58 19.78 9.90
N ASP A 107 1.06 19.11 10.94
CA ASP A 107 1.07 17.64 11.03
C ASP A 107 -0.35 17.08 11.12
N LEU A 108 -1.21 17.66 11.96
CA LEU A 108 -2.64 17.32 12.02
C LEU A 108 -3.33 17.46 10.65
N ALA A 109 -3.11 18.59 9.96
CA ALA A 109 -3.69 18.84 8.65
C ALA A 109 -3.13 17.89 7.58
N SER A 110 -1.82 17.62 7.62
CA SER A 110 -1.15 16.64 6.76
C SER A 110 -1.77 15.26 6.90
N GLY A 111 -1.87 14.74 8.13
CA GLY A 111 -2.44 13.43 8.40
C GLY A 111 -3.87 13.27 7.88
N LEU A 112 -4.73 14.27 8.09
CA LEU A 112 -6.11 14.28 7.56
C LEU A 112 -6.16 14.27 6.02
N LEU A 113 -5.29 15.05 5.37
CA LEU A 113 -5.19 15.10 3.92
C LEU A 113 -4.64 13.80 3.33
N ILE A 114 -3.69 13.15 4.02
CA ILE A 114 -3.16 11.83 3.65
C ILE A 114 -4.26 10.76 3.76
N ILE A 115 -5.13 10.82 4.77
CA ILE A 115 -6.30 9.92 4.88
C ILE A 115 -7.26 10.15 3.69
N ALA A 116 -7.54 11.41 3.34
CA ALA A 116 -8.37 11.73 2.17
C ALA A 116 -7.75 11.21 0.86
N PHE A 117 -6.42 11.29 0.74
CA PHE A 117 -5.66 10.74 -0.38
C PHE A 117 -5.71 9.20 -0.43
N ALA A 118 -5.62 8.52 0.72
CA ALA A 118 -5.75 7.06 0.80
C ALA A 118 -7.11 6.58 0.27
N LEU A 119 -8.19 7.33 0.51
CA LEU A 119 -9.51 7.06 -0.09
C LEU A 119 -9.47 7.21 -1.62
N ALA A 120 -8.75 8.20 -2.15
CA ALA A 120 -8.58 8.33 -3.61
C ALA A 120 -7.82 7.14 -4.20
N LEU A 121 -6.75 6.67 -3.54
CA LEU A 121 -6.02 5.47 -3.94
C LEU A 121 -6.94 4.25 -3.97
N TYR A 122 -7.71 4.02 -2.90
CA TYR A 122 -8.62 2.89 -2.78
C TYR A 122 -9.66 2.86 -3.92
N HIS A 123 -10.22 4.02 -4.27
CA HIS A 123 -11.20 4.12 -5.35
C HIS A 123 -10.61 4.01 -6.76
N ARG A 124 -9.31 4.31 -6.95
CA ARG A 124 -8.68 4.37 -8.27
C ARG A 124 -7.85 3.15 -8.63
N LEU A 125 -7.34 2.44 -7.65
CA LEU A 125 -6.52 1.26 -7.85
C LEU A 125 -7.39 -0.01 -7.94
N PRO A 126 -6.90 -1.06 -8.63
CA PRO A 126 -7.64 -2.31 -8.74
C PRO A 126 -7.83 -2.94 -7.36
N HIS A 127 -9.05 -3.35 -7.03
CA HIS A 127 -9.36 -3.96 -5.74
C HIS A 127 -8.82 -5.39 -5.68
N ASN A 128 -7.60 -5.54 -5.19
CA ASN A 128 -6.99 -6.80 -4.79
C ASN A 128 -6.44 -6.64 -3.36
N GLN A 129 -6.09 -7.75 -2.70
CA GLN A 129 -5.65 -7.73 -1.30
C GLN A 129 -4.47 -6.77 -1.07
N ALA A 130 -3.43 -6.83 -1.91
CA ALA A 130 -2.25 -5.98 -1.76
C ALA A 130 -2.59 -4.48 -1.89
N THR A 131 -3.46 -4.13 -2.84
CA THR A 131 -3.94 -2.75 -3.00
C THR A 131 -4.77 -2.29 -1.80
N THR A 132 -5.71 -3.11 -1.34
CA THR A 132 -6.55 -2.78 -0.18
C THR A 132 -5.68 -2.54 1.05
N ILE A 133 -4.77 -3.48 1.36
CA ILE A 133 -3.86 -3.35 2.49
C ILE A 133 -2.96 -2.13 2.33
N GLY A 134 -2.39 -1.90 1.15
CA GLY A 134 -1.55 -0.72 0.89
C GLY A 134 -2.29 0.62 1.08
N CYS A 135 -3.56 0.71 0.64
CA CYS A 135 -4.39 1.90 0.86
C CYS A 135 -4.73 2.07 2.34
N THR A 136 -5.09 0.99 3.04
CA THR A 136 -5.36 1.01 4.48
C THR A 136 -4.12 1.46 5.26
N LEU A 137 -2.94 0.94 4.94
CA LEU A 137 -1.69 1.35 5.58
C LEU A 137 -1.33 2.81 5.27
N THR A 138 -1.68 3.33 4.09
CA THR A 138 -1.54 4.76 3.79
C THR A 138 -2.47 5.59 4.69
N ALA A 139 -3.69 5.11 4.97
CA ALA A 139 -4.57 5.77 5.94
C ALA A 139 -4.06 5.66 7.38
N VAL A 140 -3.43 4.53 7.76
CA VAL A 140 -2.78 4.35 9.07
C VAL A 140 -1.61 5.32 9.23
N LEU A 141 -0.79 5.54 8.19
CA LEU A 141 0.24 6.57 8.18
C LEU A 141 -0.35 7.96 8.47
N GLY A 142 -1.42 8.35 7.78
CA GLY A 142 -2.08 9.62 8.06
C GLY A 142 -2.68 9.70 9.48
N ALA A 143 -3.22 8.59 9.99
CA ALA A 143 -3.74 8.51 11.36
C ALA A 143 -2.63 8.60 12.42
N ALA A 144 -1.44 8.05 12.15
CA ALA A 144 -0.27 8.17 13.01
C ALA A 144 0.16 9.64 13.14
N SER A 145 0.30 10.35 12.03
CA SER A 145 0.57 11.81 12.01
C SER A 145 -0.51 12.62 12.76
N VAL A 146 -1.79 12.28 12.62
CA VAL A 146 -2.84 12.89 13.47
C VAL A 146 -2.60 12.60 14.96
N ALA A 147 -2.15 11.41 15.32
CA ALA A 147 -1.87 11.06 16.71
C ALA A 147 -0.62 11.78 17.24
N ASP A 148 0.43 11.94 16.42
CA ASP A 148 1.66 12.66 16.76
C ASP A 148 1.36 14.12 17.11
N ALA A 149 0.60 14.82 16.25
CA ALA A 149 0.15 16.18 16.51
C ALA A 149 -0.69 16.35 17.80
N ARG A 150 -1.46 15.31 18.16
CA ARG A 150 -2.34 15.32 19.35
C ARG A 150 -1.61 14.95 20.63
N TYR A 151 -0.61 14.08 20.53
CA TYR A 151 0.21 13.62 21.63
C TYR A 151 1.68 13.90 21.31
N PRO A 152 2.08 15.19 21.25
CA PRO A 152 3.46 15.56 20.97
C PRO A 152 4.37 15.06 22.10
N MET A 153 5.68 15.03 21.83
CA MET A 153 6.65 14.72 22.87
C MET A 153 6.52 15.70 24.05
N PRO A 154 6.67 15.21 25.30
CA PRO A 154 6.52 16.05 26.49
C PRO A 154 7.68 17.03 26.69
N CYS A 155 8.86 16.70 26.16
CA CYS A 155 10.08 17.48 26.28
C CYS A 155 10.99 17.22 25.06
N ALA A 156 12.00 18.07 24.88
CA ALA A 156 12.90 18.07 23.73
C ALA A 156 14.30 17.55 24.13
N PRO A 157 14.66 16.27 23.89
CA PRO A 157 15.91 15.68 24.39
C PRO A 157 17.17 16.41 23.93
N SER A 158 17.15 17.05 22.76
CA SER A 158 18.32 17.76 22.24
C SER A 158 18.63 19.07 22.94
N THR A 159 17.67 19.61 23.69
CA THR A 159 17.79 20.93 24.33
C THR A 159 17.49 20.92 25.82
N ASP A 160 16.87 19.85 26.33
CA ASP A 160 16.56 19.65 27.75
C ASP A 160 17.39 18.47 28.32
N PRO A 161 18.44 18.76 29.11
CA PRO A 161 19.27 17.72 29.73
C PRO A 161 18.52 16.81 30.71
N SER A 162 17.41 17.28 31.30
CA SER A 162 16.60 16.44 32.19
C SER A 162 15.77 15.43 31.41
N CYS A 163 15.24 15.86 30.26
CA CYS A 163 14.57 14.99 29.29
C CYS A 163 15.51 13.90 28.76
N GLN A 164 16.74 14.28 28.38
CA GLN A 164 17.74 13.35 27.89
C GLN A 164 18.10 12.29 28.95
N ARG A 165 18.38 12.71 30.19
CA ARG A 165 18.70 11.77 31.28
C ARG A 165 17.57 10.78 31.54
N HIS A 166 16.32 11.25 31.51
CA HIS A 166 15.17 10.36 31.66
C HIS A 166 15.10 9.31 30.54
N LEU A 167 15.42 9.69 29.30
CA LEU A 167 15.46 8.76 28.16
C LEU A 167 16.59 7.73 28.29
N ASP A 168 17.75 8.14 28.81
CA ASP A 168 18.90 7.26 29.03
C ASP A 168 18.61 6.21 30.12
N ASP A 169 17.77 6.54 31.11
CA ASP A 169 17.43 5.67 32.25
C ASP A 169 16.31 4.65 31.94
N VAL A 170 15.53 4.87 30.88
CA VAL A 170 14.37 4.01 30.54
C VAL A 170 14.73 2.98 29.46
N SER A 171 14.18 1.76 29.62
CA SER A 171 14.36 0.71 28.61
C SER A 171 13.71 1.08 27.26
N LEU A 172 14.25 0.57 26.16
CA LEU A 172 13.72 0.82 24.81
C LEU A 172 12.24 0.40 24.67
N LEU A 173 11.82 -0.66 25.37
CA LEU A 173 10.41 -1.08 25.39
C LEU A 173 9.53 -0.04 26.12
N ALA A 174 10.02 0.59 27.19
CA ALA A 174 9.29 1.66 27.87
C ALA A 174 9.19 2.91 26.99
N GLN A 175 10.24 3.24 26.23
CA GLN A 175 10.20 4.33 25.24
C GLN A 175 9.15 4.08 24.16
N LEU A 176 9.00 2.83 23.68
CA LEU A 176 7.96 2.45 22.71
C LEU A 176 6.53 2.57 23.24
N HIS A 177 6.32 2.54 24.57
CA HIS A 177 5.00 2.75 25.16
C HIS A 177 4.60 4.22 25.27
N GLN A 178 5.53 5.15 25.02
CA GLN A 178 5.18 6.56 24.87
C GLN A 178 4.30 6.73 23.63
N ARG A 179 3.21 7.49 23.77
CA ARG A 179 2.17 7.61 22.74
C ARG A 179 2.75 8.06 21.40
N HIS A 180 3.60 9.09 21.44
CA HIS A 180 4.29 9.64 20.26
C HIS A 180 5.19 8.60 19.60
N THR A 181 6.09 7.97 20.36
CA THR A 181 7.01 6.95 19.83
C THR A 181 6.27 5.78 19.20
N LEU A 182 5.17 5.35 19.81
CA LEU A 182 4.32 4.29 19.27
C LEU A 182 3.67 4.70 17.95
N SER A 183 3.05 5.88 17.87
CA SER A 183 2.42 6.37 16.64
C SER A 183 3.44 6.57 15.53
N SER A 184 4.58 7.21 15.79
CA SER A 184 5.68 7.38 14.83
C SER A 184 6.19 6.04 14.30
N THR A 185 6.41 5.05 15.18
CA THR A 185 6.87 3.71 14.77
C THR A 185 5.83 3.00 13.88
N VAL A 186 4.55 3.07 14.26
CA VAL A 186 3.45 2.51 13.46
C VAL A 186 3.34 3.23 12.12
N GLY A 187 3.49 4.56 12.09
CA GLY A 187 3.44 5.39 10.90
C GLY A 187 4.54 5.03 9.90
N VAL A 188 5.79 4.96 10.36
CA VAL A 188 6.95 4.58 9.52
C VAL A 188 6.78 3.15 8.98
N PHE A 189 6.40 2.19 9.83
CA PHE A 189 6.14 0.82 9.37
C PHE A 189 5.02 0.76 8.33
N ALA A 190 3.92 1.48 8.56
CA ALA A 190 2.82 1.56 7.62
C ALA A 190 3.24 2.20 6.29
N ALA A 191 4.08 3.23 6.31
CA ALA A 191 4.63 3.86 5.11
C ALA A 191 5.50 2.88 4.30
N ILE A 192 6.43 2.17 4.96
CA ILE A 192 7.29 1.15 4.31
C ILE A 192 6.43 0.08 3.63
N ALA A 193 5.49 -0.50 4.38
CA ALA A 193 4.64 -1.58 3.88
C ALA A 193 3.67 -1.11 2.79
N ALA A 194 3.07 0.09 2.92
CA ALA A 194 2.23 0.69 1.89
C ALA A 194 3.02 0.94 0.60
N MET A 195 4.21 1.53 0.72
CA MET A 195 5.09 1.81 -0.42
C MET A 195 5.47 0.52 -1.15
N TRP A 196 5.78 -0.55 -0.41
CA TRP A 196 6.07 -1.87 -0.98
C TRP A 196 4.87 -2.51 -1.68
N LEU A 197 3.70 -2.58 -1.03
CA LEU A 197 2.50 -3.23 -1.56
C LEU A 197 1.93 -2.49 -2.77
N LEU A 198 1.90 -1.16 -2.71
CA LEU A 198 1.42 -0.33 -3.82
C LEU A 198 2.38 -0.40 -5.02
N ALA A 199 3.68 -0.60 -4.81
CA ALA A 199 4.63 -0.83 -5.90
C ALA A 199 4.35 -2.12 -6.70
N HIS A 200 3.73 -3.14 -6.08
CA HIS A 200 3.37 -4.40 -6.72
C HIS A 200 1.97 -4.37 -7.34
N THR A 201 1.17 -3.35 -7.01
CA THR A 201 -0.15 -3.17 -7.59
C THR A 201 -0.06 -2.90 -9.09
N SER A 202 -0.80 -3.66 -9.89
CA SER A 202 -0.76 -3.55 -11.37
C SER A 202 -1.18 -2.17 -11.88
N GLY A 203 -2.04 -1.45 -11.15
CA GLY A 203 -2.43 -0.06 -11.43
C GLY A 203 -1.28 0.96 -11.34
N ILE A 204 -0.21 0.64 -10.60
CA ILE A 204 0.99 1.48 -10.49
C ILE A 204 2.11 0.88 -11.36
N ASN A 205 2.35 -0.43 -11.26
CA ASN A 205 3.50 -1.09 -11.89
C ASN A 205 3.41 -1.17 -13.43
N ARG A 206 2.24 -1.48 -14.00
CA ARG A 206 2.09 -1.57 -15.47
C ARG A 206 2.24 -0.23 -16.21
N PRO A 207 1.60 0.88 -15.80
CA PRO A 207 1.78 2.18 -16.47
C PRO A 207 3.14 2.80 -16.22
N ALA A 208 3.72 2.56 -15.05
CA ALA A 208 4.82 3.34 -14.54
C ALA A 208 5.83 2.42 -13.84
N PRO A 209 6.51 1.52 -14.58
CA PRO A 209 7.46 0.58 -14.01
C PRO A 209 8.65 1.29 -13.32
N ARG A 210 9.00 2.51 -13.77
CA ARG A 210 9.99 3.37 -13.11
C ARG A 210 9.53 3.81 -11.72
N LEU A 211 8.27 4.27 -11.58
CA LEU A 211 7.69 4.67 -10.30
C LEU A 211 7.58 3.47 -9.35
N ALA A 212 7.16 2.30 -9.84
CA ALA A 212 7.12 1.09 -9.02
C ALA A 212 8.51 0.65 -8.53
N ARG A 213 9.55 0.75 -9.38
CA ARG A 213 10.95 0.55 -8.93
C ARG A 213 11.38 1.58 -7.89
N ALA A 214 11.04 2.84 -8.09
CA ALA A 214 11.34 3.91 -7.15
C ALA A 214 10.65 3.66 -5.79
N CYS A 215 9.39 3.23 -5.78
CA CYS A 215 8.68 2.86 -4.56
C CYS A 215 9.36 1.69 -3.84
N ARG A 216 9.78 0.62 -4.54
CA ARG A 216 10.51 -0.49 -3.89
C ARG A 216 11.84 -0.05 -3.30
N ARG A 217 12.61 0.77 -4.04
CA ARG A 217 13.87 1.33 -3.55
C ARG A 217 13.65 2.26 -2.37
N GLY A 218 12.64 3.13 -2.44
CA GLY A 218 12.23 3.99 -1.35
C GLY A 218 11.88 3.18 -0.11
N ALA A 219 11.07 2.13 -0.23
CA ALA A 219 10.71 1.28 0.90
C ALA A 219 11.94 0.62 1.54
N ALA A 220 12.90 0.16 0.73
CA ALA A 220 14.16 -0.40 1.23
C ALA A 220 15.05 0.66 1.91
N VAL A 221 15.14 1.86 1.35
CA VAL A 221 15.89 2.98 1.94
C VAL A 221 15.25 3.41 3.26
N LEU A 222 13.92 3.52 3.30
CA LEU A 222 13.16 3.89 4.49
C LEU A 222 13.34 2.87 5.61
N ALA A 223 13.26 1.57 5.28
CA ALA A 223 13.54 0.50 6.22
C ALA A 223 14.98 0.54 6.73
N GLY A 224 15.96 0.79 5.85
CA GLY A 224 17.35 0.96 6.23
C GLY A 224 17.57 2.14 7.19
N LEU A 225 16.96 3.29 6.88
CA LEU A 225 17.01 4.47 7.75
C LEU A 225 16.35 4.19 9.11
N ALA A 226 15.20 3.50 9.14
CA ALA A 226 14.52 3.14 10.39
C ALA A 226 15.38 2.22 11.27
N CYS A 227 16.09 1.26 10.67
CA CYS A 227 17.06 0.44 11.40
C CYS A 227 18.27 1.25 11.91
N LEU A 228 18.70 2.27 11.17
CA LEU A 228 19.83 3.14 11.55
C LEU A 228 19.46 4.17 12.61
N GLU A 229 18.20 4.54 12.74
CA GLU A 229 17.76 5.59 13.67
C GLU A 229 18.03 5.24 15.13
N VAL A 230 17.84 3.97 15.51
CA VAL A 230 18.13 3.48 16.87
C VAL A 230 19.59 3.71 17.27
N PRO A 231 20.61 3.20 16.53
CA PRO A 231 22.00 3.47 16.90
C PRO A 231 22.39 4.94 16.76
N LEU A 232 21.84 5.69 15.81
CA LEU A 232 22.09 7.14 15.69
C LEU A 232 21.58 7.92 16.91
N THR A 233 20.44 7.49 17.46
CA THR A 233 19.87 8.03 18.70
C THR A 233 20.78 7.74 19.89
N TYR A 234 21.22 6.49 20.05
CA TYR A 234 22.17 6.11 21.12
C TYR A 234 23.52 6.84 21.03
N LEU A 235 24.00 7.11 19.82
CA LEU A 235 25.24 7.86 19.61
C LEU A 235 25.05 9.38 19.77
N GLY A 236 23.81 9.86 19.93
CA GLY A 236 23.47 11.28 20.02
C GLY A 236 23.84 12.09 18.77
N ARG A 237 23.90 11.44 17.60
CA ARG A 237 24.42 12.04 16.36
C ARG A 237 23.61 11.58 15.16
N GLY A 238 23.11 12.53 14.37
CA GLY A 238 22.52 12.24 13.06
C GLY A 238 21.08 11.71 13.08
N ALA A 239 20.48 11.48 14.26
CA ALA A 239 19.09 11.02 14.36
C ALA A 239 18.11 12.01 13.74
N GLY A 240 18.26 13.30 14.04
CA GLY A 240 17.47 14.38 13.41
C GLY A 240 17.60 14.45 11.88
N ALA A 241 18.76 14.12 11.33
CA ALA A 241 18.94 14.03 9.88
C ALA A 241 18.22 12.81 9.30
N ALA A 242 18.29 11.65 9.98
CA ALA A 242 17.63 10.43 9.55
C ALA A 242 16.10 10.58 9.52
N GLU A 243 15.51 11.19 10.55
CA GLU A 243 14.07 11.45 10.62
C GLU A 243 13.63 12.44 9.52
N ARG A 244 14.40 13.50 9.25
CA ARG A 244 14.10 14.41 8.11
C ARG A 244 14.13 13.67 6.78
N LEU A 245 15.07 12.74 6.60
CA LEU A 245 15.11 11.90 5.41
C LEU A 245 13.91 10.95 5.34
N HIS A 246 13.41 10.41 6.47
CA HIS A 246 12.14 9.67 6.48
C HIS A 246 10.99 10.53 5.98
N VAL A 247 10.80 11.70 6.59
CA VAL A 247 9.70 12.62 6.28
C VAL A 247 9.73 12.99 4.79
N LEU A 248 10.89 13.43 4.28
CA LEU A 248 11.06 13.81 2.87
C LEU A 248 10.81 12.65 1.90
N LEU A 249 11.25 11.44 2.25
CA LEU A 249 11.05 10.28 1.39
C LEU A 249 9.56 9.89 1.34
N ILE A 250 8.87 9.94 2.48
CA ILE A 250 7.44 9.65 2.59
C ILE A 250 6.62 10.72 1.85
N SER A 251 6.90 12.01 2.07
CA SER A 251 6.21 13.12 1.41
C SER A 251 6.41 13.08 -0.10
N THR A 252 7.65 12.86 -0.56
CA THR A 252 7.97 12.71 -2.00
C THR A 252 7.23 11.53 -2.62
N TRP A 253 7.14 10.39 -1.91
CA TRP A 253 6.38 9.24 -2.37
C TRP A 253 4.88 9.53 -2.51
N ILE A 254 4.27 10.18 -1.50
CA ILE A 254 2.87 10.61 -1.54
C ILE A 254 2.63 11.57 -2.71
N ALA A 255 3.49 12.58 -2.87
CA ALA A 255 3.40 13.55 -3.95
C ALA A 255 3.51 12.89 -5.33
N ALA A 256 4.46 11.96 -5.52
CA ALA A 256 4.62 11.24 -6.78
C ALA A 256 3.39 10.40 -7.13
N LEU A 257 2.78 9.71 -6.15
CA LEU A 257 1.54 8.98 -6.36
C LEU A 257 0.37 9.93 -6.68
N ALA A 258 0.25 11.04 -5.93
CA ALA A 258 -0.80 12.03 -6.13
C ALA A 258 -0.74 12.66 -7.53
N ILE A 259 0.43 13.14 -7.96
CA ILE A 259 0.66 13.65 -9.32
C ILE A 259 0.28 12.61 -10.36
N ARG A 260 0.64 11.34 -10.15
CA ARG A 260 0.32 10.28 -11.09
C ARG A 260 -1.18 10.05 -11.21
N LEU A 261 -1.89 10.04 -10.09
CA LEU A 261 -3.35 9.89 -10.08
C LEU A 261 -4.04 11.11 -10.72
N ILE A 262 -3.58 12.34 -10.47
CA ILE A 262 -4.07 13.55 -11.13
C ILE A 262 -3.85 13.47 -12.63
N HIS A 263 -2.65 13.12 -13.07
CA HIS A 263 -2.34 12.99 -14.50
C HIS A 263 -3.19 11.90 -15.17
N ALA A 264 -3.33 10.73 -14.55
CA ALA A 264 -4.20 9.67 -15.05
C ALA A 264 -5.68 10.11 -15.12
N THR A 265 -6.07 11.00 -14.19
CA THR A 265 -7.40 11.59 -14.12
C THR A 265 -7.68 12.54 -15.26
N LEU A 266 -6.80 13.52 -15.46
CA LEU A 266 -6.95 14.56 -16.47
C LEU A 266 -6.86 13.98 -17.88
N THR A 267 -5.98 13.00 -18.10
CA THR A 267 -5.79 12.38 -19.42
C THR A 267 -6.86 11.35 -19.79
N GLY A 268 -7.85 11.11 -18.94
CA GLY A 268 -8.90 10.12 -19.19
C GLY A 268 -8.39 8.68 -19.28
N ARG A 269 -7.13 8.41 -18.92
CA ARG A 269 -6.54 7.06 -18.86
C ARG A 269 -7.01 6.30 -17.61
N TYR A 270 -8.30 6.38 -17.30
CA TYR A 270 -8.96 5.64 -16.22
C TYR A 270 -9.25 4.18 -16.57
N ARG A 271 -8.56 3.65 -17.57
CA ARG A 271 -8.71 2.27 -18.03
C ARG A 271 -8.06 1.26 -17.08
N TRP A 272 -7.79 1.63 -15.82
CA TRP A 272 -7.32 0.74 -14.76
C TRP A 272 -8.37 -0.29 -14.36
N TYR A 273 -9.66 0.01 -14.65
CA TYR A 273 -10.78 -0.87 -14.37
C TYR A 273 -11.66 -1.02 -15.62
N ARG A 274 -11.24 -1.89 -16.55
CA ARG A 274 -12.22 -2.78 -17.16
C ARG A 274 -11.98 -4.13 -16.53
N PRO A 275 -12.85 -4.63 -15.63
CA PRO A 275 -12.86 -6.06 -15.41
C PRO A 275 -13.03 -6.66 -16.80
N THR A 276 -12.08 -7.48 -17.23
CA THR A 276 -12.34 -8.40 -18.33
C THR A 276 -13.44 -9.30 -17.82
N VAL A 277 -14.69 -8.88 -17.97
CA VAL A 277 -15.83 -9.76 -18.01
C VAL A 277 -15.52 -10.63 -19.22
N VAL A 278 -14.85 -11.76 -19.00
CA VAL A 278 -14.90 -12.84 -19.95
C VAL A 278 -16.38 -13.16 -19.99
N PRO A 279 -17.10 -12.91 -21.10
CA PRO A 279 -18.51 -13.25 -21.17
C PRO A 279 -18.62 -14.71 -20.75
N LEU A 280 -19.57 -15.07 -19.87
CA LEU A 280 -19.72 -16.44 -19.39
C LEU A 280 -19.73 -17.45 -20.56
N ALA A 281 -20.24 -17.03 -21.71
CA ALA A 281 -20.17 -17.75 -22.98
C ALA A 281 -18.75 -18.16 -23.40
N LYS A 282 -17.74 -17.30 -23.24
CA LYS A 282 -16.33 -17.62 -23.53
C LYS A 282 -15.73 -18.58 -22.49
N ALA A 283 -16.07 -18.41 -21.20
CA ALA A 283 -15.58 -19.28 -20.13
C ALA A 283 -16.16 -20.71 -20.24
N MET A 284 -17.47 -20.84 -20.46
CA MET A 284 -18.14 -22.14 -20.64
C MET A 284 -17.72 -22.84 -21.94
N SER A 285 -17.48 -22.09 -23.02
CA SER A 285 -16.98 -22.67 -24.27
C SER A 285 -15.55 -23.19 -24.17
N SER A 286 -14.77 -22.73 -23.19
CA SER A 286 -13.41 -23.21 -22.91
C SER A 286 -13.44 -24.49 -22.07
N THR A 287 -14.33 -24.58 -21.08
CA THR A 287 -14.51 -25.78 -20.24
C THR A 287 -15.11 -26.95 -21.02
N ALA A 288 -16.11 -26.69 -21.87
CA ALA A 288 -16.73 -27.73 -22.71
C ALA A 288 -15.74 -28.34 -23.72
N ARG A 289 -14.85 -27.51 -24.31
CA ARG A 289 -13.82 -27.98 -25.24
C ARG A 289 -12.72 -28.81 -24.57
N CYS A 290 -12.36 -28.49 -23.31
CA CYS A 290 -11.42 -29.30 -22.54
C CYS A 290 -12.00 -30.66 -22.15
N MET A 291 -13.30 -30.75 -21.82
CA MET A 291 -13.93 -32.03 -21.49
C MET A 291 -14.08 -32.95 -22.71
N SER A 292 -14.44 -32.44 -23.90
CA SER A 292 -14.52 -33.28 -25.11
C SER A 292 -13.15 -33.83 -25.58
N ALA A 293 -12.06 -33.08 -25.38
CA ALA A 293 -10.72 -33.56 -25.71
C ALA A 293 -10.22 -34.67 -24.75
N ALA A 294 -10.70 -34.69 -23.51
CA ALA A 294 -10.39 -35.73 -22.53
C ALA A 294 -11.16 -37.04 -22.81
N VAL A 295 -12.43 -36.95 -23.24
CA VAL A 295 -13.25 -38.13 -23.56
C VAL A 295 -12.79 -38.82 -24.85
N GLY A 296 -12.32 -38.07 -25.85
CA GLY A 296 -11.79 -38.64 -27.11
C GLY A 296 -10.50 -39.45 -26.96
N ARG A 297 -9.72 -39.26 -25.88
CA ARG A 297 -8.48 -40.04 -25.63
C ARG A 297 -8.70 -41.36 -24.89
N VAL A 298 -9.84 -41.54 -24.24
CA VAL A 298 -10.15 -42.78 -23.49
C VAL A 298 -10.70 -43.88 -24.39
N GLY A 299 -11.32 -43.53 -25.53
CA GLY A 299 -11.94 -44.49 -26.45
C GLY A 299 -10.99 -45.28 -27.37
N ASN A 300 -9.69 -44.98 -27.41
CA ASN A 300 -8.77 -45.54 -28.42
C ASN A 300 -7.66 -46.45 -27.85
N ARG A 301 -7.84 -47.00 -26.63
CA ARG A 301 -6.86 -47.87 -25.94
C ARG A 301 -7.34 -49.29 -25.65
N ALA A 302 -8.31 -49.80 -26.40
CA ALA A 302 -8.72 -51.22 -26.36
C ALA A 302 -8.51 -51.85 -27.75
N GLY A 303 -7.30 -52.33 -28.01
CA GLY A 303 -6.97 -53.21 -29.13
C GLY A 303 -6.27 -54.48 -28.59
N PRO A 304 -6.60 -55.68 -29.10
CA PRO A 304 -6.26 -56.94 -28.45
C PRO A 304 -4.77 -57.29 -28.58
N ARG A 305 -4.19 -57.79 -27.48
CA ARG A 305 -2.89 -58.49 -27.48
C ARG A 305 -3.04 -59.80 -28.27
N ARG A 306 -2.24 -59.98 -29.32
CA ARG A 306 -2.02 -61.30 -29.93
C ARG A 306 -0.94 -62.05 -29.15
N ALA A 307 -1.16 -63.37 -29.06
CA ALA A 307 -0.24 -64.39 -28.55
C ALA A 307 1.06 -64.45 -29.36
#